data_AF-A0A5J5CAW5-F1
#
_entry.id   AF-A0A5J5CAW5-F1
#
_cell.length_a   1.000
_cell.length_b   1.000
_cell.length_c   1.000
_cell.angle_alpha   90.00
_cell.angle_beta   90.00
_cell.angle_gamma   90.00
#
_symmetry.space_group_name_H-M   'P 1'
#
loop_
_entity.id
_entity.type
_entity.pdbx_description
1 polymer ?
#
loop_
_entity_poly.entity_id
_entity_poly.type
_entity_poly.pdbx_seq_one_letter_code
_entity_poly.pdbx_strand_id
1 'polypeptide(L)'
;YHVWPKGHAPTNYAKWRTATTPFKVEWEPDFEPYVVVRRDCPEYDQRFVGFGWNKVSHILELDAQEYDMMVLPNAFMIHMPHAPSFDISKFRSSSSYRNCLNTLKDEFHQDLSRKYGSAALKYLTAQRTI
;
A
#
# COMPACT_ATOMS: atom_id res chain seq x y z
N TYR A 1 4.26 -4.28 20.56
CA TYR A 1 4.37 -4.69 19.14
C TYR A 1 3.11 -4.25 18.42
N HIS A 2 3.23 -3.37 17.43
CA HIS A 2 2.09 -2.99 16.60
C HIS A 2 2.29 -3.64 15.24
N VAL A 3 1.70 -4.82 15.06
CA VAL A 3 1.49 -5.40 13.73
C VAL A 3 0.49 -4.50 13.00
N TRP A 4 0.65 -4.32 11.69
CA TRP A 4 -0.28 -3.58 10.84
C TRP A 4 -1.05 -4.57 9.95
N PRO A 5 -2.20 -5.12 10.41
CA PRO A 5 -2.87 -6.21 9.69
C PRO A 5 -3.41 -5.79 8.32
N LYS A 6 -3.88 -4.54 8.20
CA LYS A 6 -4.42 -3.99 6.94
C LYS A 6 -3.39 -4.05 5.80
N GLY A 7 -2.11 -3.79 6.10
CA GLY A 7 -1.02 -3.85 5.11
C GLY A 7 -0.80 -5.22 4.48
N HIS A 8 -1.38 -6.28 5.05
CA HIS A 8 -1.25 -7.64 4.56
C HIS A 8 -2.60 -8.34 4.36
N ALA A 9 -3.73 -7.63 4.49
CA ALA A 9 -5.05 -8.25 4.46
C ALA A 9 -5.30 -9.09 3.18
N PRO A 10 -5.02 -8.58 1.97
CA PRO A 10 -5.13 -9.35 0.73
C PRO A 10 -4.26 -10.61 0.62
N THR A 11 -3.18 -10.75 1.41
CA THR A 11 -2.26 -11.90 1.28
C THR A 11 -2.96 -13.23 1.57
N ASN A 12 -4.04 -13.21 2.35
CA ASN A 12 -4.78 -14.40 2.78
C ASN A 12 -3.85 -15.49 3.32
N TYR A 13 -3.32 -15.27 4.53
CA TYR A 13 -2.39 -16.19 5.17
C TYR A 13 -2.90 -17.63 5.27
N ALA A 14 -4.21 -17.85 5.34
CA ALA A 14 -4.78 -19.20 5.37
C ALA A 14 -4.55 -19.95 4.05
N LYS A 15 -4.76 -19.28 2.92
CA LYS A 15 -4.47 -19.82 1.59
C LYS A 15 -2.96 -19.88 1.33
N TRP A 16 -2.23 -18.82 1.65
CA TRP A 16 -0.79 -18.74 1.40
C TRP A 16 -0.01 -19.89 2.07
N ARG A 17 -0.33 -20.23 3.32
CA ARG A 17 0.35 -21.29 4.10
C ARG A 17 0.33 -22.68 3.45
N THR A 18 -0.64 -22.96 2.58
CA THR A 18 -0.81 -24.27 1.93
C THR A 18 -0.68 -24.21 0.41
N ALA A 19 -0.52 -23.01 -0.17
CA ALA A 19 -0.45 -22.84 -1.60
C ALA A 19 0.90 -23.33 -2.16
N THR A 20 0.84 -24.12 -3.23
CA THR A 20 2.02 -24.58 -3.99
C THR A 20 2.20 -23.85 -5.31
N THR A 21 1.17 -23.14 -5.78
CA THR A 21 1.16 -22.36 -7.02
C THR A 21 0.79 -20.90 -6.74
N PRO A 22 1.26 -19.95 -7.57
CA PRO A 22 0.83 -18.56 -7.48
C PRO A 22 -0.69 -18.41 -7.53
N PHE A 23 -1.22 -17.39 -6.85
CA PHE A 23 -2.65 -17.10 -6.89
C PHE A 23 -2.92 -15.59 -6.93
N LYS A 24 -3.99 -15.23 -7.63
CA LYS A 24 -4.46 -13.84 -7.71
C LYS A 24 -5.11 -13.41 -6.40
N VAL A 25 -4.89 -12.16 -6.03
CA VAL A 25 -5.56 -11.45 -4.95
C VAL A 25 -6.08 -10.13 -5.49
N GLU A 26 -7.16 -9.63 -4.90
CA GLU A 26 -7.66 -8.29 -5.20
C GLU A 26 -7.01 -7.29 -4.25
N TRP A 27 -6.76 -6.08 -4.74
CA TRP A 27 -6.27 -5.00 -3.90
C TRP A 27 -7.29 -4.64 -2.83
N GLU A 28 -6.81 -4.26 -1.64
CA GLU A 28 -7.61 -3.68 -0.56
C GLU A 28 -6.93 -2.42 0.00
N PRO A 29 -7.70 -1.51 0.64
CA PRO A 29 -7.15 -0.29 1.22
C PRO A 29 -6.00 -0.55 2.20
N ASP A 30 -4.97 0.30 2.11
CA ASP A 30 -3.72 0.23 2.87
C ASP A 30 -2.83 -1.01 2.60
N PHE A 31 -3.11 -1.81 1.56
CA PHE A 31 -2.27 -2.96 1.20
C PHE A 31 -0.84 -2.54 0.84
N GLU A 32 0.15 -3.17 1.48
CA GLU A 32 1.56 -2.77 1.40
C GLU A 32 2.52 -3.97 1.21
N PRO A 33 2.38 -4.77 0.14
CA PRO A 33 3.26 -5.90 -0.15
C PRO A 33 4.65 -5.47 -0.62
N TYR A 34 5.60 -6.41 -0.57
CA TYR A 34 6.79 -6.35 -1.41
C TYR A 34 6.47 -6.97 -2.77
N VAL A 35 6.80 -6.27 -3.85
CA VAL A 35 6.46 -6.69 -5.22
C VAL A 35 7.69 -6.82 -6.08
N VAL A 36 7.62 -7.74 -7.05
CA VAL A 36 8.50 -7.77 -8.21
C VAL A 36 7.64 -7.35 -9.40
N VAL A 37 7.96 -6.20 -9.98
CA VAL A 37 7.20 -5.61 -11.09
C VAL A 37 8.17 -5.24 -12.21
N ARG A 38 7.66 -5.10 -13.43
CA ARG A 38 8.47 -4.65 -14.57
C ARG A 38 9.03 -3.25 -14.30
N ARG A 39 10.19 -2.96 -14.91
CA ARG A 39 10.90 -1.68 -14.74
C ARG A 39 10.11 -0.45 -15.22
N ASP A 40 9.21 -0.62 -16.17
CA ASP A 40 8.36 0.44 -16.72
C ASP A 40 7.12 0.74 -15.86
N CYS A 41 7.10 0.27 -14.60
CA CYS A 41 6.09 0.65 -13.62
C CYS A 41 6.21 2.14 -13.22
N PRO A 42 5.15 2.74 -12.65
CA PRO A 42 5.25 4.07 -12.04
C PRO A 42 6.38 4.10 -10.99
N GLU A 43 7.04 5.25 -10.91
CA GLU A 43 7.98 5.54 -9.83
C GLU A 43 7.22 5.83 -8.52
N TYR A 44 7.93 5.81 -7.39
CA TYR A 44 7.35 6.24 -6.12
C TYR A 44 7.04 7.74 -6.14
N ASP A 45 5.86 8.11 -5.63
CA ASP A 45 5.49 9.52 -5.50
C ASP A 45 6.35 10.19 -4.41
N GLN A 46 7.14 11.17 -4.84
CA GLN A 46 8.17 11.82 -4.03
C GLN A 46 7.58 12.68 -2.89
N ARG A 47 6.26 12.89 -2.83
CA ARG A 47 5.59 13.58 -1.72
C ARG A 47 5.56 12.72 -0.45
N PHE A 48 5.53 11.39 -0.59
CA PHE A 48 5.45 10.46 0.55
C PHE A 48 6.84 10.10 1.09
N VAL A 49 7.42 11.03 1.86
CA VAL A 49 8.72 10.85 2.52
C VAL A 49 8.59 10.48 4.00
N GLY A 50 9.62 9.85 4.55
CA GLY A 50 9.67 9.46 5.96
C GLY A 50 8.76 8.28 6.27
N PHE A 51 7.90 8.41 7.29
CA PHE A 51 7.00 7.34 7.71
C PHE A 51 5.61 7.51 7.12
N GLY A 52 5.18 6.48 6.39
CA GLY A 52 3.80 6.27 5.96
C GLY A 52 3.58 6.42 4.46
N TRP A 53 2.68 5.58 3.93
CA TRP A 53 2.00 5.73 2.64
C TRP A 53 2.84 5.73 1.35
N ASN A 54 4.17 5.65 1.44
CA ASN A 54 5.04 5.55 0.25
C ASN A 54 4.78 4.25 -0.55
N LYS A 55 4.77 3.09 0.12
CA LYS A 55 4.45 1.83 -0.55
C LYS A 55 2.97 1.68 -0.89
N VAL A 56 2.07 2.16 -0.02
CA VAL A 56 0.61 2.10 -0.27
C VAL A 56 0.24 2.87 -1.53
N SER A 57 0.75 4.10 -1.69
CA SER A 57 0.49 4.91 -2.89
C SER A 57 0.99 4.23 -4.17
N HIS A 58 2.19 3.65 -4.15
CA HIS A 58 2.75 2.91 -5.29
C HIS A 58 1.88 1.70 -5.68
N ILE A 59 1.49 0.88 -4.71
CA ILE A 59 0.65 -0.31 -4.95
C ILE A 59 -0.74 0.08 -5.45
N LEU A 60 -1.28 1.19 -4.95
CA LEU A 60 -2.55 1.73 -5.39
C LEU A 60 -2.46 2.25 -6.84
N GLU A 61 -1.37 2.90 -7.25
CA GLU A 61 -1.18 3.31 -8.64
C GLU A 61 -0.97 2.12 -9.60
N LEU A 62 -0.35 1.04 -9.13
CA LEU A 62 -0.29 -0.22 -9.90
C LEU A 62 -1.69 -0.81 -10.12
N ASP A 63 -2.51 -0.86 -9.07
CA ASP A 63 -3.91 -1.30 -9.16
C ASP A 63 -4.74 -0.38 -10.09
N ALA A 64 -4.48 0.93 -10.06
CA ALA A 64 -5.13 1.91 -10.94
C ALA A 64 -4.78 1.72 -12.43
N GLN A 65 -3.65 1.08 -12.72
CA GLN A 65 -3.21 0.66 -14.04
C GLN A 65 -3.60 -0.78 -14.39
N GLU A 66 -4.48 -1.39 -13.59
CA GLU A 66 -5.04 -2.73 -13.82
C GLU A 66 -3.98 -3.85 -13.81
N TYR A 67 -2.90 -3.68 -13.05
CA TYR A 67 -1.93 -4.75 -12.84
C TYR A 67 -2.57 -5.92 -12.07
N ASP A 68 -2.30 -7.14 -12.51
CA ASP A 68 -2.68 -8.34 -11.76
C ASP A 68 -1.81 -8.52 -10.52
N MET A 69 -2.43 -8.54 -9.34
CA MET A 69 -1.74 -8.83 -8.08
C MET A 69 -1.68 -10.34 -7.83
N MET A 70 -0.47 -10.89 -7.94
CA MET A 70 -0.21 -12.32 -7.77
C MET A 70 0.66 -12.56 -6.54
N VAL A 71 0.20 -13.44 -5.64
CA VAL A 71 0.99 -13.92 -4.50
C VAL A 71 1.84 -15.10 -4.95
N LEU A 72 3.16 -15.01 -4.69
CA LEU A 72 4.12 -16.09 -4.93
C LEU A 72 4.36 -16.85 -3.61
N PRO A 73 3.81 -18.06 -3.40
CA PRO A 73 3.87 -18.72 -2.10
C PRO A 73 5.29 -19.10 -1.66
N ASN A 74 6.18 -19.38 -2.62
CA ASN A 74 7.56 -19.82 -2.37
C ASN A 74 8.58 -18.65 -2.36
N ALA A 75 8.13 -17.41 -2.58
CA ALA A 75 9.00 -16.23 -2.58
C ALA A 75 8.45 -15.22 -1.57
N PHE A 76 8.90 -15.35 -0.33
CA PHE A 76 8.44 -14.53 0.78
C PHE A 76 9.61 -14.07 1.65
N MET A 77 9.35 -13.04 2.44
CA MET A 77 10.22 -12.59 3.52
C MET A 77 9.42 -12.53 4.82
N ILE A 78 10.10 -12.79 5.93
CA ILE A 78 9.49 -12.67 7.26
C ILE A 78 9.92 -11.33 7.84
N HIS A 79 8.95 -10.47 8.11
CA HIS A 79 9.22 -9.23 8.84
C HIS A 79 9.55 -9.58 10.30
N MET A 80 10.80 -9.35 10.68
CA MET A 80 11.24 -9.61 12.04
C MET A 80 10.87 -8.45 12.97
N PRO A 81 10.39 -8.77 14.17
CA PRO A 81 10.18 -7.78 15.20
C PRO A 81 11.44 -6.89 15.43
N HIS A 82 11.32 -5.57 15.29
CA HIS A 82 12.41 -4.61 15.53
C HIS A 82 11.95 -3.34 16.28
N ALA A 83 12.92 -2.58 16.80
CA ALA A 83 12.66 -1.31 17.49
C ALA A 83 11.99 -0.27 16.55
N PRO A 84 11.16 0.64 17.07
CA PRO A 84 10.58 1.72 16.27
C PRO A 84 11.67 2.62 15.67
N SER A 85 11.51 3.02 14.41
CA SER A 85 12.37 4.02 13.79
C SER A 85 12.15 5.43 14.36
N PHE A 86 13.04 6.35 14.02
CA PHE A 86 12.85 7.76 14.35
C PHE A 86 11.63 8.37 13.64
N ASP A 87 11.39 7.98 12.38
CA ASP A 87 10.29 8.52 11.58
C ASP A 87 8.92 8.07 12.09
N ILE A 88 8.76 6.81 12.54
CA ILE A 88 7.51 6.39 13.17
C ILE A 88 7.27 7.14 14.49
N SER A 89 8.33 7.50 15.21
CA SER A 89 8.23 8.28 16.44
C SER A 89 7.73 9.70 16.13
N LYS A 90 8.31 10.36 15.12
CA LYS A 90 7.83 11.66 14.61
C LYS A 90 6.37 11.61 14.17
N PHE A 91 6.00 10.62 13.37
CA PHE A 91 4.63 10.40 12.91
C PHE A 91 3.65 10.27 14.08
N ARG A 92 4.02 9.54 15.13
CA ARG A 92 3.19 9.34 16.33
C ARG A 92 3.13 10.59 17.22
N SER A 93 4.19 11.37 17.33
CA SER A 93 4.22 12.55 18.19
C SER A 93 3.64 13.81 17.55
N SER A 94 3.64 13.93 16.22
CA SER A 94 3.25 15.17 15.53
C SER A 94 1.89 15.07 14.87
N SER A 95 0.91 15.84 15.36
CA SER A 95 -0.40 16.01 14.71
C SER A 95 -0.28 16.70 13.35
N SER A 96 0.58 17.72 13.25
CA SER A 96 0.85 18.44 12.00
C SER A 96 1.38 17.50 10.91
N TYR A 97 2.27 16.56 11.27
CA TYR A 97 2.74 15.54 10.33
C TYR A 97 1.57 14.71 9.79
N ARG A 98 0.70 14.20 10.67
CA ARG A 98 -0.45 13.37 10.26
C ARG A 98 -1.45 14.15 9.41
N ASN A 99 -1.68 15.42 9.72
CA ASN A 99 -2.54 16.28 8.91
C ASN A 99 -1.95 16.50 7.51
N CYS A 100 -0.65 16.79 7.43
CA CYS A 100 0.04 16.92 6.14
C CYS A 100 -0.03 15.63 5.34
N LEU A 101 0.23 14.47 5.96
CA LEU A 101 0.10 13.17 5.30
C LEU A 101 -1.32 12.94 4.76
N ASN A 102 -2.36 13.29 5.53
CA ASN A 102 -3.73 13.15 5.06
C ASN A 102 -4.04 14.06 3.87
N THR A 103 -3.57 15.31 3.88
CA THR A 103 -3.69 16.20 2.71
C THR A 103 -3.00 15.61 1.48
N LEU A 104 -1.79 15.08 1.63
CA LEU A 104 -1.07 14.43 0.53
C LEU A 104 -1.80 13.20 -0.02
N LYS A 105 -2.45 12.42 0.86
CA LYS A 105 -3.29 11.30 0.45
C LYS A 105 -4.46 11.77 -0.41
N ASP A 106 -5.17 12.81 0.02
CA ASP A 106 -6.32 13.37 -0.70
C ASP A 106 -5.91 13.90 -2.07
N GLU A 107 -4.79 14.63 -2.14
CA GLU A 107 -4.23 15.12 -3.40
C GLU A 107 -3.87 13.96 -4.35
N PHE A 108 -3.17 12.94 -3.83
CA PHE A 108 -2.79 11.76 -4.60
C PHE A 108 -4.02 11.04 -5.19
N HIS A 109 -5.08 10.85 -4.41
CA HIS A 109 -6.31 10.24 -4.92
C HIS A 109 -6.99 11.07 -6.02
N GLN A 110 -6.98 12.40 -5.88
CA GLN A 110 -7.49 13.29 -6.94
C GLN A 110 -6.63 13.18 -8.20
N ASP A 111 -5.31 13.13 -8.07
CA ASP A 111 -4.37 13.00 -9.19
C ASP A 111 -4.59 11.68 -9.93
N LEU A 112 -4.75 10.57 -9.21
CA LEU A 112 -5.09 9.28 -9.81
C LEU A 112 -6.44 9.30 -10.52
N SER A 113 -7.44 9.96 -9.93
CA SER A 113 -8.77 10.10 -10.55
C SER A 113 -8.70 10.89 -11.86
N ARG A 114 -7.87 11.94 -11.91
CA ARG A 114 -7.62 12.72 -13.14
C ARG A 114 -6.84 11.91 -14.19
N LYS A 115 -5.87 11.10 -13.75
CA LYS A 115 -4.95 10.36 -14.63
C LYS A 115 -5.56 9.08 -15.22
N TYR A 116 -6.31 8.33 -14.40
CA TYR A 116 -6.83 6.99 -14.75
C TYR A 116 -8.37 6.92 -14.82
N GLY A 117 -9.07 8.01 -14.54
CA GLY A 117 -10.53 8.10 -14.71
C GLY A 117 -11.30 7.11 -13.85
N SER A 118 -12.23 6.38 -14.47
CA SER A 118 -13.15 5.46 -13.78
C SER A 118 -12.46 4.35 -12.98
N ALA A 119 -11.29 3.88 -13.45
CA ALA A 119 -10.49 2.87 -12.76
C ALA A 119 -10.04 3.33 -11.36
N ALA A 120 -9.88 4.64 -11.16
CA ALA A 120 -9.47 5.22 -9.89
C ALA A 120 -10.62 5.60 -8.94
N LEU A 121 -11.87 5.54 -9.40
CA LEU A 121 -13.03 5.90 -8.58
C LEU A 121 -13.21 4.99 -7.35
N LYS A 122 -12.78 3.73 -7.44
CA LYS A 122 -12.84 2.76 -6.32
C LYS A 122 -12.01 3.20 -5.10
N TYR A 123 -11.03 4.09 -5.30
CA TYR A 123 -10.16 4.57 -4.23
C TYR A 123 -10.73 5.78 -3.47
N LEU A 124 -11.54 6.61 -4.11
CA LEU A 124 -12.19 7.76 -3.45
C LEU A 124 -13.24 7.30 -2.42
N THR A 125 -13.94 6.21 -2.70
CA THR A 125 -14.90 5.59 -1.76
C THR A 125 -14.20 4.88 -0.60
N ALA A 126 -13.01 4.31 -0.83
CA ALA A 126 -12.21 3.66 0.20
C ALA A 126 -11.77 4.64 1.31
N GLN A 127 -11.45 5.89 0.97
CA GLN A 127 -11.15 6.94 1.95
C GLN A 127 -12.35 7.34 2.80
N ARG A 128 -13.57 7.37 2.24
CA ARG A 128 -14.78 7.83 2.94
C ARG A 128 -15.32 6.84 3.96
N THR A 129 -14.82 5.60 3.96
CA THR A 129 -15.31 4.50 4.81
C THR A 129 -14.35 4.20 5.98
N ILE A 130 -13.30 5.00 6.16
CA ILE A 130 -12.33 4.95 7.27
C ILE A 130 -12.49 6.21 8.10
#